data_AF-A0A3N5SXH7-F1
#
_entry.id   AF-A0A3N5SXH7-F1
#
_cell.length_a   1.000
_cell.length_b   1.000
_cell.length_c   1.000
_cell.angle_alpha   90.00
_cell.angle_beta   90.00
_cell.angle_gamma   90.00
#
_symmetry.space_group_name_H-M   'P 1'
#
loop_
_entity.id
_entity.type
_entity.pdbx_description
1 polymer ?
#
loop_
_entity_poly.entity_id
_entity_poly.type
_entity_poly.pdbx_seq_one_letter_code
_entity_poly.pdbx_strand_id
1 'polypeptide(L)'
;YILFLISSPLLLYMFSLVFSSSSSGEFKAVVEVNESKGNIYALSLLGNRKGPDDLFSYALALKRTGKYEQAIEIYDRLIRSDPNPLVYNNLANCYFAMNDFERAKELYLKAKDLKPLPSALYNLSQAYRETLDFNRGEENFLAAQALNREAVSQYRAIVGRNPNRIVIDETLSFSALLRHARNRVVRSSSFGLSVLPPLFIPVVALIMLIFFIISDRSFRSWAYRCTRCGKILCSRCEKHILWGHMCLQCYRSMVKIEELDSRERIARLLAVYEHRRKRRSVIKFFSFLLPGVPQIYAGRVLQGFLFLWPFVFFIFIPVFDSFFSMEMSGFSHVWLNILSLIFLTITYVLSNILTRRRIAKGWL
;
A
#
# COMPACT_ATOMS: atom_id res chain seq x y z
N TYR A 1 4.86 -2.53 17.49
CA TYR A 1 5.83 -1.47 17.14
C TYR A 1 7.04 -2.00 16.38
N ILE A 2 7.83 -2.93 16.95
CA ILE A 2 8.90 -3.62 16.20
C ILE A 2 8.34 -4.27 14.93
N LEU A 3 7.18 -4.93 15.04
CA LEU A 3 6.45 -5.48 13.90
C LEU A 3 6.10 -4.43 12.82
N PHE A 4 5.78 -3.20 13.21
CA PHE A 4 5.45 -2.10 12.29
C PHE A 4 6.69 -1.52 11.63
N LEU A 5 7.82 -1.42 12.33
CA LEU A 5 9.10 -1.03 11.73
C LEU A 5 9.64 -2.10 10.77
N ILE A 6 9.40 -3.39 11.06
CA ILE A 6 9.78 -4.49 10.18
C ILE A 6 8.88 -4.53 8.95
N SER A 7 7.57 -4.26 9.09
CA SER A 7 6.62 -4.30 7.98
C SER A 7 6.55 -3.01 7.16
N SER A 8 6.95 -1.86 7.74
CA SER A 8 6.97 -0.54 7.11
C SER A 8 7.69 -0.53 5.75
N PRO A 9 8.91 -1.08 5.63
CA PRO A 9 9.60 -1.19 4.36
C PRO A 9 8.85 -1.95 3.28
N LEU A 10 8.20 -3.05 3.66
CA LEU A 10 7.41 -3.86 2.74
C LEU A 10 6.17 -3.08 2.27
N LEU A 11 5.48 -2.41 3.20
CA LEU A 11 4.34 -1.54 2.89
C LEU A 11 4.77 -0.40 1.97
N LEU A 12 5.87 0.30 2.29
CA LEU A 12 6.43 1.37 1.47
C LEU A 12 6.83 0.89 0.07
N TYR A 13 7.42 -0.32 -0.04
CA TYR A 13 7.72 -0.93 -1.33
C TYR A 13 6.44 -1.20 -2.12
N MET A 14 5.42 -1.81 -1.51
CA MET A 14 4.14 -2.06 -2.17
C MET A 14 3.45 -0.75 -2.60
N PHE A 15 3.50 0.29 -1.76
CA PHE A 15 3.02 1.63 -2.11
C PHE A 15 3.80 2.22 -3.29
N SER A 16 5.12 2.15 -3.25
CA SER A 16 5.97 2.63 -4.34
C SER A 16 5.70 1.88 -5.64
N LEU A 17 5.43 0.58 -5.58
CA LEU A 17 5.12 -0.26 -6.72
C LEU A 17 3.81 0.16 -7.37
N VAL A 18 2.75 0.29 -6.56
CA VAL A 18 1.43 0.74 -7.03
C VAL A 18 1.54 2.15 -7.60
N PHE A 19 2.22 3.07 -6.92
CA PHE A 19 2.33 4.47 -7.34
C PHE A 19 3.17 4.70 -8.61
N SER A 20 4.30 3.98 -8.72
CA SER A 20 5.12 4.04 -9.94
C SER A 20 4.47 3.30 -11.11
N SER A 21 3.69 2.24 -10.85
CA SER A 21 2.90 1.59 -11.90
C SER A 21 1.74 2.47 -12.37
N SER A 22 1.08 3.19 -11.47
CA SER A 22 -0.11 3.99 -11.79
C SER A 22 0.19 5.28 -12.56
N SER A 23 1.38 5.84 -12.38
CA SER A 23 1.87 6.94 -13.22
C SER A 23 2.22 6.51 -14.64
N SER A 24 2.37 5.20 -14.89
CA SER A 24 2.55 4.69 -16.25
C SER A 24 1.20 4.62 -16.98
N GLY A 25 1.09 5.38 -18.06
CA GLY A 25 -0.05 5.29 -18.98
C GLY A 25 -0.26 3.87 -19.53
N GLU A 26 0.80 3.06 -19.61
CA GLU A 26 0.76 1.70 -20.16
C GLU A 26 0.07 0.73 -19.21
N PHE A 27 0.44 0.79 -17.92
CA PHE A 27 -0.22 0.00 -16.90
C PHE A 27 -1.68 0.42 -16.78
N LYS A 28 -1.95 1.73 -16.81
CA LYS A 28 -3.31 2.27 -16.85
C LYS A 28 -4.11 1.70 -18.03
N ALA A 29 -3.54 1.69 -19.23
CA ALA A 29 -4.18 1.11 -20.42
C ALA A 29 -4.49 -0.38 -20.25
N VAL A 30 -3.53 -1.17 -19.74
CA VAL A 30 -3.71 -2.60 -19.48
C VAL A 30 -4.86 -2.84 -18.49
N VAL A 31 -4.93 -2.07 -17.40
CA VAL A 31 -5.99 -2.22 -16.41
C VAL A 31 -7.34 -1.73 -16.93
N GLU A 32 -7.40 -0.61 -17.64
CA GLU A 32 -8.66 -0.11 -18.21
C GLU A 32 -9.26 -1.07 -19.24
N VAL A 33 -8.44 -1.82 -19.99
CA VAL A 33 -8.92 -2.91 -20.83
C VAL A 33 -9.48 -4.04 -19.97
N ASN A 34 -8.79 -4.42 -18.89
CA ASN A 34 -9.27 -5.44 -17.96
C ASN A 34 -10.65 -5.08 -17.39
N GLU A 35 -10.87 -3.80 -17.07
CA GLU A 35 -12.14 -3.27 -16.57
C GLU A 35 -13.18 -2.95 -17.67
N SER A 36 -12.84 -3.16 -18.94
CA SER A 36 -13.70 -2.86 -20.10
C SER A 36 -14.05 -1.37 -20.30
N LYS A 37 -13.19 -0.44 -19.85
CA LYS A 37 -13.41 1.02 -19.90
C LYS A 37 -12.58 1.78 -20.94
N GLY A 38 -11.36 1.32 -21.25
CA GLY A 38 -10.36 2.13 -21.98
C GLY A 38 -9.80 1.53 -23.26
N ASN A 39 -10.63 0.82 -24.05
CA ASN A 39 -10.12 0.12 -25.24
C ASN A 39 -9.44 1.06 -26.26
N ILE A 40 -10.01 2.25 -26.53
CA ILE A 40 -9.43 3.20 -27.50
C ILE A 40 -8.07 3.73 -27.01
N TYR A 41 -7.99 4.09 -25.71
CA TYR A 41 -6.75 4.56 -25.10
C TYR A 41 -5.67 3.48 -25.21
N ALA A 42 -6.00 2.23 -24.88
CA ALA A 42 -5.08 1.11 -24.97
C ALA A 42 -4.59 0.83 -26.41
N LEU A 43 -5.45 1.00 -27.42
CA LEU A 43 -5.04 0.83 -28.81
C LEU A 43 -3.97 1.84 -29.24
N SER A 44 -4.09 3.09 -28.80
CA SER A 44 -3.12 4.15 -29.13
C SER A 44 -1.73 3.90 -28.51
N LEU A 45 -1.70 3.28 -27.33
CA LEU A 45 -0.50 3.18 -26.52
C LEU A 45 0.21 1.82 -26.62
N LEU A 46 -0.55 0.73 -26.72
CA LEU A 46 -0.01 -0.64 -26.68
C LEU A 46 0.40 -1.18 -28.06
N GLY A 47 0.03 -0.54 -29.17
CA GLY A 47 0.23 -1.09 -30.52
C GLY A 47 1.67 -1.41 -30.90
N ASN A 48 2.66 -0.68 -30.36
CA ASN A 48 4.08 -0.90 -30.63
C ASN A 48 4.76 -1.81 -29.59
N ARG A 49 4.02 -2.33 -28.60
CA ARG A 49 4.56 -3.10 -27.49
C ARG A 49 4.63 -4.58 -27.83
N LYS A 50 5.59 -5.26 -27.19
CA LYS A 50 5.90 -6.68 -27.44
C LYS A 50 5.77 -7.58 -26.20
N GLY A 51 5.45 -7.00 -25.03
CA GLY A 51 5.26 -7.78 -23.82
C GLY A 51 4.01 -8.67 -23.93
N PRO A 52 3.99 -9.89 -23.36
CA PRO A 52 2.86 -10.80 -23.48
C PRO A 52 1.57 -10.19 -22.89
N ASP A 53 1.67 -9.55 -21.72
CA ASP A 53 0.51 -8.89 -21.08
C ASP A 53 0.04 -7.67 -21.90
N ASP A 54 0.99 -6.88 -22.44
CA ASP A 54 0.67 -5.72 -23.31
C ASP A 54 -0.05 -6.18 -24.57
N LEU A 55 0.46 -7.24 -25.22
CA LEU A 55 -0.12 -7.83 -26.42
C LEU A 55 -1.49 -8.43 -26.14
N PHE A 56 -1.66 -9.09 -24.99
CA PHE A 56 -2.96 -9.63 -24.58
C PHE A 56 -4.00 -8.53 -24.43
N SER A 57 -3.69 -7.47 -23.68
CA SER A 57 -4.59 -6.33 -23.51
C SER A 57 -4.83 -5.58 -24.82
N TYR A 58 -3.82 -5.47 -25.69
CA TYR A 58 -3.98 -4.87 -27.02
C TYR A 58 -4.93 -5.69 -27.91
N ALA A 59 -4.76 -7.01 -27.95
CA ALA A 59 -5.64 -7.92 -28.69
C ALA A 59 -7.10 -7.87 -28.19
N LEU A 60 -7.28 -7.83 -26.86
CA LEU A 60 -8.60 -7.71 -26.25
C LEU A 60 -9.26 -6.37 -26.61
N ALA A 61 -8.50 -5.28 -26.60
CA ALA A 61 -8.99 -3.97 -27.04
C ALA A 61 -9.36 -3.96 -28.55
N LEU A 62 -8.57 -4.61 -29.41
CA LEU A 62 -8.86 -4.76 -30.84
C LEU A 62 -10.17 -5.52 -31.04
N LYS A 63 -10.35 -6.68 -30.39
CA LYS A 63 -11.58 -7.47 -30.44
C LYS A 63 -12.80 -6.65 -30.02
N ARG A 64 -12.71 -5.95 -28.90
CA ARG A 64 -13.84 -5.15 -28.36
C ARG A 64 -14.20 -3.94 -29.22
N THR A 65 -13.26 -3.46 -30.03
CA THR A 65 -13.48 -2.37 -31.00
C THR A 65 -13.85 -2.90 -32.39
N GLY A 66 -14.02 -4.21 -32.57
CA GLY A 66 -14.47 -4.83 -33.82
C GLY A 66 -13.35 -5.11 -34.83
N LYS A 67 -12.08 -4.94 -34.45
CA LYS A 67 -10.91 -5.22 -35.31
C LYS A 67 -10.49 -6.68 -35.16
N TYR A 68 -11.35 -7.61 -35.57
CA TYR A 68 -11.20 -9.04 -35.27
C TYR A 68 -9.98 -9.67 -35.94
N GLU A 69 -9.71 -9.36 -37.21
CA GLU A 69 -8.59 -9.90 -37.97
C GLU A 69 -7.24 -9.50 -37.34
N GLN A 70 -7.12 -8.23 -36.96
CA GLN A 70 -5.93 -7.75 -36.26
C GLN A 70 -5.79 -8.44 -34.90
N ALA A 71 -6.89 -8.61 -34.15
CA ALA A 71 -6.86 -9.32 -32.86
C ALA A 71 -6.40 -10.78 -33.02
N ILE A 72 -6.87 -11.48 -34.05
CA ILE A 72 -6.48 -12.84 -34.40
C ILE A 72 -4.96 -12.93 -34.59
N GLU A 73 -4.36 -12.03 -35.37
CA GLU A 73 -2.90 -12.01 -35.58
C GLU A 73 -2.12 -11.83 -34.27
N ILE A 74 -2.61 -11.00 -33.34
CA ILE A 74 -1.96 -10.85 -32.03
C ILE A 74 -2.10 -12.13 -31.21
N TYR A 75 -3.30 -12.71 -31.15
CA TYR A 75 -3.56 -13.92 -30.37
C TYR A 75 -2.79 -15.13 -30.90
N ASP A 76 -2.65 -15.29 -32.22
CA ASP A 76 -1.83 -16.34 -32.81
C ASP A 76 -0.36 -16.21 -32.41
N ARG A 77 0.16 -14.98 -32.33
CA ARG A 77 1.52 -14.74 -31.82
C ARG A 77 1.66 -15.11 -30.35
N LEU A 78 0.66 -14.78 -29.53
CA LEU A 78 0.63 -15.14 -28.11
C LEU A 78 0.61 -16.67 -27.93
N ILE A 79 -0.23 -17.39 -28.67
CA ILE A 79 -0.33 -18.86 -28.62
C ILE A 79 0.99 -19.52 -29.02
N ARG A 80 1.68 -19.01 -30.04
CA ARG A 80 3.00 -19.54 -30.44
C ARG A 80 4.06 -19.36 -29.37
N SER A 81 3.95 -18.31 -28.55
CA SER A 81 4.91 -18.03 -27.48
C SER A 81 4.61 -18.78 -26.17
N ASP A 82 3.34 -18.80 -25.77
CA ASP A 82 2.86 -19.42 -24.54
C ASP A 82 1.38 -19.83 -24.71
N PRO A 83 1.10 -21.11 -25.01
CA PRO A 83 -0.27 -21.61 -25.12
C PRO A 83 -1.03 -21.44 -23.80
N ASN A 84 -2.05 -20.58 -23.80
CA ASN A 84 -2.82 -20.26 -22.59
C ASN A 84 -4.33 -20.35 -22.87
N PRO A 85 -5.12 -21.00 -21.99
CA PRO A 85 -6.58 -21.14 -22.17
C PRO A 85 -7.31 -19.79 -22.32
N LEU A 86 -6.85 -18.72 -21.66
CA LEU A 86 -7.42 -17.38 -21.78
C LEU A 86 -7.30 -16.83 -23.21
N VAL A 87 -6.15 -17.09 -23.83
CA VAL A 87 -5.83 -16.64 -25.20
C VAL A 87 -6.67 -17.43 -26.21
N TYR A 88 -6.78 -18.74 -26.05
CA TYR A 88 -7.63 -19.57 -26.90
C TYR A 88 -9.11 -19.17 -26.81
N ASN A 89 -9.62 -18.90 -25.60
CA ASN A 89 -11.00 -18.40 -25.43
C ASN A 89 -11.23 -17.08 -26.17
N ASN A 90 -10.33 -16.10 -26.01
CA ASN A 90 -10.52 -14.80 -26.65
C ASN A 90 -10.28 -14.82 -28.17
N LEU A 91 -9.41 -15.70 -28.65
CA LEU A 91 -9.27 -15.95 -30.08
C LEU A 91 -10.53 -16.59 -30.66
N ALA A 92 -11.10 -17.58 -29.97
CA ALA A 92 -12.38 -18.18 -30.34
C ALA A 92 -13.52 -17.14 -30.36
N ASN A 93 -13.54 -16.20 -29.41
CA ASN A 93 -14.50 -15.08 -29.42
C ASN A 93 -14.37 -14.21 -30.68
N CYS A 94 -13.17 -14.06 -31.26
CA CYS A 94 -12.98 -13.32 -32.52
C CYS A 94 -13.61 -14.07 -33.69
N TYR A 95 -13.35 -15.37 -33.82
CA TYR A 95 -13.97 -16.21 -34.86
C TYR A 95 -15.48 -16.30 -34.70
N PHE A 96 -15.98 -16.39 -33.45
CA PHE A 96 -17.42 -16.34 -33.16
C PHE A 96 -18.04 -15.02 -33.66
N ALA A 97 -17.39 -13.88 -33.41
CA ALA A 97 -17.87 -12.58 -33.86
C ALA A 97 -17.84 -12.42 -35.40
N MET A 98 -17.01 -13.19 -36.08
CA MET A 98 -16.96 -13.29 -37.54
C MET A 98 -17.91 -14.36 -38.11
N ASN A 99 -18.75 -14.99 -37.27
CA ASN A 99 -19.64 -16.11 -37.60
C ASN A 99 -18.94 -17.40 -38.07
N ASP A 100 -17.64 -17.54 -37.81
CA ASP A 100 -16.89 -18.78 -38.04
C ASP A 100 -17.02 -19.68 -36.80
N PHE A 101 -18.23 -20.21 -36.60
CA PHE A 101 -18.58 -20.97 -35.39
C PHE A 101 -17.82 -22.29 -35.28
N GLU A 102 -17.45 -22.92 -36.39
CA GLU A 102 -16.68 -24.17 -36.37
C GLU A 102 -15.27 -23.95 -35.80
N ARG A 103 -14.54 -22.94 -36.30
CA ARG A 103 -13.23 -22.60 -35.71
C ARG A 103 -13.35 -22.11 -34.28
N ALA A 104 -14.40 -21.35 -33.95
CA ALA A 104 -14.65 -20.94 -32.57
C ALA A 104 -14.81 -22.17 -31.65
N LYS A 105 -15.60 -23.17 -32.04
CA LYS A 105 -15.77 -24.43 -31.29
C LYS A 105 -14.43 -25.16 -31.09
N GLU A 106 -13.63 -25.33 -32.13
CA GLU A 106 -12.30 -25.97 -32.03
C GLU A 106 -11.39 -25.25 -31.01
N LEU A 107 -11.38 -23.92 -31.03
CA LEU A 107 -10.54 -23.13 -30.15
C LEU A 107 -11.06 -23.10 -28.70
N TYR A 108 -12.38 -23.05 -28.48
CA TYR A 108 -12.93 -23.22 -27.14
C TYR A 108 -12.64 -24.61 -26.57
N LEU A 109 -12.68 -25.65 -27.40
CA LEU A 109 -12.28 -27.00 -26.99
C LEU A 109 -10.80 -27.03 -26.58
N LYS A 110 -9.89 -26.43 -27.37
CA LYS A 110 -8.48 -26.28 -26.97
C LYS A 110 -8.31 -25.53 -25.65
N ALA A 111 -9.09 -24.47 -25.42
CA ALA A 111 -9.08 -23.76 -24.14
C ALA A 111 -9.50 -24.69 -22.98
N LYS A 112 -10.60 -25.43 -23.16
CA LYS A 112 -11.13 -26.41 -22.20
C LYS A 112 -10.10 -27.50 -21.88
N ASP A 113 -9.42 -28.03 -22.90
CA ASP A 113 -8.45 -29.13 -22.76
C ASP A 113 -7.19 -28.69 -21.98
N LEU A 114 -6.75 -27.44 -22.15
CA LEU A 114 -5.67 -26.87 -21.34
C LEU A 114 -6.10 -26.63 -19.90
N LYS A 115 -7.24 -25.98 -19.72
CA LYS A 115 -7.86 -25.75 -18.42
C LYS A 115 -9.34 -25.41 -18.61
N PRO A 116 -10.26 -26.15 -17.97
CA PRO A 116 -11.66 -25.79 -17.97
C PRO A 116 -11.87 -24.39 -17.38
N LEU A 117 -12.47 -23.50 -18.16
CA LEU A 117 -12.89 -22.16 -17.74
C LEU A 117 -14.43 -22.07 -17.83
N PRO A 118 -15.13 -21.46 -16.85
CA PRO A 118 -16.58 -21.28 -16.94
C PRO A 118 -16.99 -20.50 -18.19
N SER A 119 -16.22 -19.46 -18.53
CA SER A 119 -16.40 -18.64 -19.74
C SER A 119 -16.25 -19.47 -21.02
N ALA A 120 -15.19 -20.28 -21.16
CA ALA A 120 -14.94 -21.07 -22.36
C ALA A 120 -16.02 -22.13 -22.57
N LEU A 121 -16.47 -22.79 -21.51
CA LEU A 121 -17.59 -23.75 -21.57
C LEU A 121 -18.92 -23.05 -21.90
N TYR A 122 -19.17 -21.90 -21.30
CA TYR A 122 -20.33 -21.08 -21.62
C TYR A 122 -20.31 -20.61 -23.08
N ASN A 123 -19.18 -20.11 -23.57
CA ASN A 123 -19.03 -19.64 -24.95
C ASN A 123 -19.13 -20.79 -25.96
N LEU A 124 -18.58 -21.95 -25.63
CA LEU A 124 -18.75 -23.17 -26.42
C LEU A 124 -20.23 -23.58 -26.49
N SER A 125 -20.97 -23.45 -25.39
CA SER A 125 -22.42 -23.68 -25.40
C SER A 125 -23.17 -22.73 -26.34
N GLN A 126 -22.77 -21.45 -26.39
CA GLN A 126 -23.34 -20.48 -27.33
C GLN A 126 -22.99 -20.87 -28.78
N ALA A 127 -21.74 -21.22 -29.06
CA ALA A 127 -21.31 -21.64 -30.39
C ALA A 127 -22.07 -22.87 -30.90
N TYR A 128 -22.31 -23.87 -30.05
CA TYR A 128 -23.13 -25.03 -30.42
C TYR A 128 -24.59 -24.65 -30.72
N ARG A 129 -25.18 -23.75 -29.92
CA ARG A 129 -26.55 -23.24 -30.13
C ARG A 129 -26.69 -22.46 -31.44
N GLU A 130 -25.69 -21.66 -31.81
CA GLU A 130 -25.66 -20.96 -33.12
C GLU A 130 -25.58 -21.96 -34.29
N THR A 131 -24.89 -23.09 -34.10
CA THR A 131 -24.86 -24.19 -35.08
C THR A 131 -26.02 -25.19 -34.96
N LEU A 132 -27.05 -24.87 -34.14
CA LEU A 132 -28.25 -25.69 -33.90
C LEU A 132 -28.02 -27.06 -33.24
N ASP A 133 -26.84 -27.29 -32.65
CA ASP A 133 -26.56 -28.48 -31.83
C ASP A 133 -26.94 -28.21 -30.37
N PHE A 134 -28.24 -28.27 -30.09
CA PHE A 134 -28.77 -27.96 -28.76
C PHE A 134 -28.34 -28.96 -27.68
N ASN A 135 -28.05 -30.21 -28.06
CA ASN A 135 -27.63 -31.25 -27.11
C ASN A 135 -26.24 -30.95 -26.55
N ARG A 136 -25.25 -30.72 -27.42
CA ARG A 136 -23.90 -30.32 -26.97
C ARG A 136 -23.90 -28.93 -26.37
N GLY A 137 -24.78 -28.04 -26.84
CA GLY A 137 -25.01 -26.74 -26.22
C GLY A 137 -25.40 -26.88 -24.75
N GLU A 138 -26.41 -27.69 -24.44
CA GLU A 138 -26.86 -27.90 -23.06
C GLU A 138 -25.80 -28.59 -22.19
N GLU A 139 -25.11 -29.60 -22.73
CA GLU A 139 -24.02 -30.28 -22.02
C GLU A 139 -22.93 -29.30 -21.56
N ASN A 140 -22.44 -28.43 -22.45
CA ASN A 140 -21.39 -27.47 -22.11
C ASN A 140 -21.89 -26.35 -21.20
N PHE A 141 -23.17 -25.97 -21.32
CA PHE A 141 -23.78 -25.00 -20.42
C PHE A 141 -23.87 -25.54 -18.98
N LEU A 142 -24.32 -26.79 -18.80
CA LEU A 142 -24.37 -27.45 -17.51
C LEU A 142 -22.96 -27.66 -16.94
N ALA A 143 -21.98 -28.01 -17.78
CA ALA A 143 -20.58 -28.11 -17.37
C ALA A 143 -20.03 -26.77 -16.87
N ALA A 144 -20.35 -25.65 -17.55
CA ALA A 144 -19.98 -24.31 -17.09
C ALA A 144 -20.59 -23.99 -15.72
N GLN A 145 -21.87 -24.33 -15.53
CA GLN A 145 -22.57 -24.10 -14.27
C GLN A 145 -22.03 -24.95 -13.13
N ALA A 146 -21.65 -26.20 -13.40
CA ALA A 146 -21.00 -27.08 -12.44
C ALA A 146 -19.65 -26.53 -11.97
N LEU A 147 -18.91 -25.85 -12.87
CA LEU A 147 -17.62 -25.25 -12.54
C LEU A 147 -17.77 -23.95 -11.75
N ASN A 148 -18.67 -23.05 -12.15
CA ASN A 148 -18.98 -21.84 -11.39
C ASN A 148 -20.39 -21.31 -11.72
N ARG A 149 -21.35 -21.66 -10.86
CA ARG A 149 -22.76 -21.25 -11.00
C ARG A 149 -22.94 -19.73 -10.93
N GLU A 150 -22.19 -19.04 -10.07
CA GLU A 150 -22.31 -17.60 -9.87
C GLU A 150 -21.83 -16.84 -11.11
N ALA A 151 -20.66 -17.21 -11.64
CA ALA A 151 -20.13 -16.62 -12.86
C ALA A 151 -21.10 -16.80 -14.04
N VAL A 152 -21.67 -18.00 -14.22
CA VAL A 152 -22.65 -18.27 -15.28
C VAL A 152 -23.93 -17.43 -15.10
N SER A 153 -24.36 -17.20 -13.85
CA SER A 153 -25.47 -16.29 -13.57
C SER A 153 -25.17 -14.86 -14.01
N GLN A 154 -23.94 -14.37 -13.81
CA GLN A 154 -23.50 -13.06 -14.29
C GLN A 154 -23.43 -13.00 -15.82
N TYR A 155 -22.91 -14.04 -16.47
CA TYR A 155 -22.84 -14.12 -17.94
C TYR A 155 -24.23 -13.97 -18.57
N ARG A 156 -25.22 -14.69 -18.03
CA ARG A 156 -26.62 -14.60 -18.50
C ARG A 156 -27.26 -13.23 -18.28
N ALA A 157 -26.79 -12.45 -17.32
CA ALA A 157 -27.28 -11.09 -17.08
C ALA A 157 -26.75 -10.08 -18.11
N ILE A 158 -25.64 -10.40 -18.79
CA ILE A 158 -25.07 -9.58 -19.86
C ILE A 158 -25.82 -9.89 -21.16
N VAL A 159 -26.97 -9.24 -21.39
CA VAL A 159 -27.78 -9.45 -22.60
C VAL A 159 -27.50 -8.36 -23.64
N GLY A 160 -27.29 -8.77 -24.89
CA GLY A 160 -27.33 -7.88 -26.05
C GLY A 160 -27.12 -8.60 -27.38
N ARG A 161 -27.60 -8.01 -28.47
CA ARG A 161 -27.45 -8.56 -29.85
C ARG A 161 -26.07 -8.28 -30.48
N ASN A 162 -25.17 -7.59 -29.78
CA ASN A 162 -23.81 -7.38 -30.26
C ASN A 162 -22.99 -8.66 -30.00
N PRO A 163 -22.21 -9.19 -30.96
CA PRO A 163 -21.35 -10.35 -30.73
C PRO A 163 -20.46 -10.23 -29.48
N ASN A 164 -20.00 -9.02 -29.15
CA ASN A 164 -19.23 -8.73 -27.94
C ASN A 164 -20.01 -8.88 -26.62
N ARG A 165 -21.34 -9.10 -26.68
CA ARG A 165 -22.21 -9.36 -25.53
C ARG A 165 -22.77 -10.77 -25.49
N ILE A 166 -22.59 -11.59 -26.53
CA ILE A 166 -23.04 -12.99 -26.57
C ILE A 166 -22.00 -13.90 -25.92
N VAL A 167 -20.72 -13.62 -26.17
CA VAL A 167 -19.58 -14.36 -25.62
C VAL A 167 -18.86 -13.56 -24.54
N ILE A 168 -18.24 -14.29 -23.62
CA ILE A 168 -17.55 -13.76 -22.46
C ILE A 168 -16.05 -13.70 -22.73
N ASP A 169 -15.48 -12.49 -22.60
CA ASP A 169 -14.04 -12.28 -22.69
C ASP A 169 -13.34 -12.71 -21.39
N GLU A 170 -12.19 -13.35 -21.55
CA GLU A 170 -11.24 -13.57 -20.47
C GLU A 170 -10.33 -12.37 -20.28
N THR A 171 -9.94 -12.13 -19.04
CA THR A 171 -9.15 -10.97 -18.61
C THR A 171 -7.85 -11.41 -17.93
N LEU A 172 -6.87 -10.51 -17.82
CA LEU A 172 -5.66 -10.80 -17.06
C LEU A 172 -6.01 -10.99 -15.59
N SER A 173 -5.45 -12.05 -15.00
CA SER A 173 -5.60 -12.30 -13.58
C SER A 173 -4.91 -11.22 -12.74
N PHE A 174 -5.36 -11.04 -11.49
CA PHE A 174 -4.75 -10.09 -10.58
C PHE A 174 -3.23 -10.34 -10.39
N SER A 175 -2.81 -11.60 -10.35
CA SER A 175 -1.40 -11.95 -10.24
C SER A 175 -0.60 -11.61 -11.50
N ALA A 176 -1.20 -11.70 -12.69
CA ALA A 176 -0.60 -11.24 -13.94
C ALA A 176 -0.45 -9.72 -13.95
N LEU A 177 -1.48 -8.97 -13.55
CA LEU A 177 -1.40 -7.50 -13.42
C LEU A 177 -0.31 -7.06 -12.43
N LEU A 178 -0.19 -7.74 -11.28
CA LEU A 178 0.85 -7.42 -10.30
C LEU A 178 2.26 -7.74 -10.82
N ARG A 179 2.41 -8.84 -11.57
CA ARG A 179 3.68 -9.19 -12.23
C ARG A 179 4.03 -8.16 -13.29
N HIS A 180 3.05 -7.73 -14.07
CA HIS A 180 3.20 -6.70 -15.09
C HIS A 180 3.66 -5.36 -14.46
N ALA A 181 2.98 -4.92 -13.39
CA ALA A 181 3.39 -3.75 -12.61
C ALA A 181 4.84 -3.87 -12.13
N ARG A 182 5.20 -4.99 -11.48
CA ARG A 182 6.56 -5.21 -10.94
C ARG A 182 7.65 -5.15 -11.99
N ASN A 183 7.45 -5.81 -13.13
CA ASN A 183 8.43 -5.82 -14.22
C ASN A 183 8.68 -4.40 -14.78
N ARG A 184 7.71 -3.49 -14.67
CA ARG A 184 7.83 -2.09 -15.08
C ARG A 184 8.56 -1.24 -14.05
N VAL A 185 8.23 -1.38 -12.77
CA VAL A 185 8.90 -0.63 -11.68
C VAL A 185 10.41 -0.87 -11.65
N VAL A 186 10.84 -2.11 -11.91
CA VAL A 186 12.27 -2.45 -12.04
C VAL A 186 12.95 -1.68 -13.19
N ARG A 187 12.22 -1.33 -14.25
CA ARG A 187 12.74 -0.58 -15.40
C ARG A 187 12.65 0.93 -15.21
N SER A 188 11.69 1.43 -14.42
CA SER A 188 11.41 2.85 -14.23
C SER A 188 11.98 3.46 -12.94
N SER A 189 12.65 2.68 -12.09
CA SER A 189 13.38 3.22 -10.92
C SER A 189 14.62 3.99 -11.36
N SER A 190 14.35 5.23 -11.76
CA SER A 190 15.22 6.38 -11.85
C SER A 190 16.13 6.54 -10.64
N PHE A 191 17.40 6.86 -10.91
CA PHE A 191 18.46 7.29 -9.97
C PHE A 191 19.14 6.24 -9.08
N GLY A 192 19.29 4.97 -9.50
CA GLY A 192 20.36 4.10 -8.98
C GLY A 192 20.40 3.83 -7.46
N LEU A 193 19.36 4.24 -6.72
CA LEU A 193 19.26 4.15 -5.26
C LEU A 193 18.48 2.92 -4.79
N SER A 194 18.01 2.08 -5.71
CA SER A 194 17.34 0.80 -5.43
C SER A 194 18.24 -0.40 -5.71
N VAL A 195 19.50 -0.35 -5.29
CA VAL A 195 20.43 -1.50 -5.38
C VAL A 195 20.10 -2.58 -4.33
N LEU A 196 19.30 -2.26 -3.32
CA LEU A 196 18.91 -3.23 -2.31
C LEU A 196 17.58 -3.90 -2.70
N PRO A 197 17.57 -5.23 -2.92
CA PRO A 197 16.33 -5.97 -3.04
C PRO A 197 15.39 -5.64 -1.87
N PRO A 198 14.06 -5.57 -2.07
CA PRO A 198 13.09 -5.22 -1.03
C PRO A 198 13.23 -6.06 0.25
N LEU A 199 13.79 -7.26 0.13
CA LEU A 199 14.13 -8.18 1.22
C LEU A 199 15.15 -7.60 2.22
N PHE A 200 16.06 -6.72 1.79
CA PHE A 200 17.12 -6.15 2.62
C PHE A 200 16.73 -4.86 3.32
N ILE A 201 15.67 -4.17 2.88
CA ILE A 201 15.19 -2.95 3.51
C ILE A 201 14.79 -3.16 4.99
N PRO A 202 14.09 -4.24 5.40
CA PRO A 202 13.83 -4.51 6.83
C PRO A 202 15.11 -4.77 7.63
N VAL A 203 16.13 -5.37 7.01
CA VAL A 203 17.43 -5.59 7.66
C VAL A 203 18.15 -4.27 7.91
N VAL A 204 18.17 -3.38 6.91
CA VAL A 204 18.75 -2.03 7.05
C VAL A 204 18.00 -1.21 8.10
N ALA A 205 16.66 -1.28 8.11
CA ALA A 205 15.83 -0.62 9.13
C ALA A 205 16.14 -1.15 10.55
N LEU A 206 16.35 -2.47 10.70
CA LEU A 206 16.74 -3.08 11.97
C LEU A 206 18.13 -2.61 12.41
N ILE A 207 19.10 -2.56 11.51
CA ILE A 207 20.46 -2.06 11.79
C ILE A 207 20.40 -0.59 12.24
N MET A 208 19.65 0.26 11.54
CA MET A 208 19.45 1.67 11.93
C MET A 208 18.77 1.80 13.29
N LEU A 209 17.78 0.95 13.59
CA LEU A 209 17.12 0.91 14.90
C LEU A 209 18.09 0.52 16.01
N ILE A 210 18.90 -0.52 15.80
CA ILE A 210 19.92 -0.97 16.77
C ILE A 210 20.94 0.15 16.99
N PHE A 211 21.46 0.75 15.91
CA PHE A 211 22.36 1.90 15.99
C PHE A 211 21.75 3.06 16.77
N PHE A 212 20.47 3.36 16.55
CA PHE A 212 19.77 4.43 17.25
C PHE A 212 19.58 4.12 18.74
N ILE A 213 19.27 2.88 19.12
CA ILE A 213 19.17 2.46 20.53
C ILE A 213 20.51 2.58 21.25
N ILE A 214 21.60 2.15 20.59
CA ILE A 214 22.97 2.26 21.13
C ILE A 214 23.34 3.74 21.29
N SER A 215 23.06 4.55 20.27
CA SER A 215 23.34 5.99 20.27
C SER A 215 22.55 6.73 21.36
N ASP A 216 21.25 6.48 21.53
CA ASP A 216 20.41 7.10 22.56
C ASP A 216 20.94 6.83 23.97
N ARG A 217 21.45 5.60 24.23
CA ARG A 217 22.10 5.28 25.51
C ARG A 217 23.41 6.06 25.71
N SER A 218 24.23 6.14 24.67
CA SER A 218 25.50 6.86 24.71
C SER A 218 25.29 8.37 24.98
N PHE A 219 24.38 9.03 24.25
CA PHE A 219 24.12 10.45 24.41
C PHE A 219 23.58 10.83 25.80
N ARG A 220 22.72 10.00 26.40
CA ARG A 220 22.22 10.23 27.77
C ARG A 220 23.31 10.15 28.84
N SER A 221 24.40 9.45 28.55
CA SER A 221 25.49 9.24 29.49
C SER A 221 26.48 10.40 29.58
N TRP A 222 26.44 11.39 28.67
CA TRP A 222 27.39 12.52 28.63
C TRP A 222 26.88 13.82 29.24
N ALA A 223 25.61 14.13 29.00
CA ALA A 223 24.98 15.32 29.55
C ALA A 223 23.53 15.02 29.91
N TYR A 224 23.09 15.52 31.06
CA TYR A 224 21.70 15.40 31.50
C TYR A 224 21.14 16.75 31.91
N ARG A 225 19.82 16.88 31.76
CA ARG A 225 19.11 18.08 32.18
C ARG A 225 18.51 17.88 33.57
N CYS A 226 18.70 18.84 34.46
CA CYS A 226 18.12 18.80 35.80
C CYS A 226 16.59 18.70 35.72
N THR A 227 15.99 17.70 36.37
CA THR A 227 14.54 17.43 36.37
C THR A 227 13.67 18.51 37.03
N ARG A 228 14.30 19.48 37.69
CA ARG A 228 13.66 20.55 38.46
C ARG A 228 13.80 21.89 37.77
N CYS A 229 15.03 22.41 37.67
CA CYS A 229 15.31 23.74 37.11
C CYS A 229 15.68 23.74 35.61
N GLY A 230 15.90 22.57 35.00
CA GLY A 230 16.24 22.49 33.58
C GLY A 230 17.69 22.83 33.22
N LYS A 231 18.58 23.06 34.20
CA LYS A 231 20.02 23.30 33.96
C LYS A 231 20.67 22.06 33.34
N ILE A 232 21.47 22.25 32.28
CA ILE A 232 22.23 21.17 31.63
C ILE A 232 23.51 20.95 32.44
N LEU A 233 23.79 19.70 32.78
CA LEU A 233 24.95 19.28 33.55
C LEU A 233 25.69 18.18 32.78
N CYS A 234 27.02 18.17 32.90
CA CYS A 234 27.84 17.09 32.38
C CYS A 234 27.98 16.00 33.45
N SER A 235 27.68 14.76 33.07
CA SER A 235 27.81 13.58 33.96
C SER A 235 29.25 13.28 34.36
N ARG A 236 30.24 13.71 33.56
CA ARG A 236 31.67 13.53 33.85
C ARG A 236 32.22 14.61 34.78
N CYS A 237 31.68 15.82 34.72
CA CYS A 237 32.14 16.94 35.55
C CYS A 237 31.58 16.87 36.98
N GLU A 238 30.37 16.34 37.15
CA GLU A 238 29.73 16.22 38.45
C GLU A 238 30.00 14.83 39.05
N LYS A 239 30.88 14.75 40.08
CA LYS A 239 31.31 13.47 40.69
C LYS A 239 30.19 12.67 41.35
N HIS A 240 29.08 13.32 41.74
CA HIS A 240 27.94 12.67 42.36
C HIS A 240 26.64 13.03 41.63
N ILE A 241 26.06 12.04 40.94
CA ILE A 241 24.70 12.16 40.42
C ILE A 241 23.74 12.08 41.61
N LEU A 242 23.30 13.24 42.06
CA LEU A 242 22.32 13.36 43.15
C LEU A 242 20.98 12.75 42.72
N TRP A 243 20.27 12.17 43.69
CA TRP A 243 19.03 11.42 43.48
C TRP A 243 18.07 12.13 42.51
N GLY A 244 17.61 11.41 41.47
CA GLY A 244 16.65 11.92 40.49
C GLY A 244 17.20 12.91 39.44
N HIS A 245 18.50 12.84 39.12
CA HIS A 245 19.16 13.75 38.15
C HIS A 245 18.90 15.23 38.48
N MET A 246 19.08 15.59 39.75
CA MET A 246 18.95 16.97 40.23
C MET A 246 20.31 17.68 40.20
N CYS A 247 20.31 18.99 39.97
CA CYS A 247 21.51 19.80 40.19
C CYS A 247 21.74 19.99 41.69
N LEU A 248 22.99 20.23 42.10
CA LEU A 248 23.36 20.43 43.51
C LEU A 248 22.49 21.48 44.22
N GLN A 249 22.25 22.62 43.55
CA GLN A 249 21.40 23.69 44.08
C GLN A 249 19.95 23.24 44.32
N CYS A 250 19.37 22.47 43.40
CA CYS A 250 18.02 21.94 43.55
C CYS A 250 17.96 20.85 44.64
N TYR A 251 18.99 20.02 44.74
CA TYR A 251 19.08 19.00 45.78
C TYR A 251 19.11 19.65 47.18
N ARG A 252 19.97 20.65 47.40
CA ARG A 252 20.03 21.40 48.67
C ARG A 252 18.69 22.07 49.00
N SER A 253 18.08 22.79 48.06
CA SER A 253 16.83 23.51 48.32
C SER A 253 15.62 22.64 48.70
N MET A 254 15.60 21.37 48.25
CA MET A 254 14.43 20.48 48.38
C MET A 254 14.65 19.29 49.31
N VAL A 255 15.88 18.82 49.48
CA VAL A 255 16.21 17.64 50.28
C VAL A 255 17.01 18.03 51.53
N LYS A 256 18.04 18.86 51.38
CA LYS A 256 18.92 19.29 52.49
C LYS A 256 18.56 20.69 52.98
N ILE A 257 17.41 20.76 53.64
CA ILE A 257 16.70 22.01 53.98
C ILE A 257 17.50 22.91 54.95
N GLU A 258 18.34 22.32 55.79
CA GLU A 258 19.03 22.99 56.90
C GLU A 258 20.23 23.87 56.48
N GLU A 259 20.69 23.79 55.23
CA GLU A 259 21.91 24.49 54.77
C GLU A 259 21.66 25.87 54.15
N LEU A 260 20.41 26.27 53.92
CA LEU A 260 20.06 27.44 53.11
C LEU A 260 19.21 28.45 53.88
N ASP A 261 19.47 29.74 53.66
CA ASP A 261 18.60 30.80 54.15
C ASP A 261 17.18 30.69 53.55
N SER A 262 16.19 31.00 54.39
CA SER A 262 14.77 30.88 54.07
C SER A 262 14.36 31.69 52.83
N ARG A 263 14.92 32.90 52.66
CA ARG A 263 14.62 33.78 51.52
C ARG A 263 15.18 33.22 50.21
N GLU A 264 16.42 32.76 50.23
CA GLU A 264 17.08 32.15 49.07
C GLU A 264 16.34 30.87 48.62
N ARG A 265 15.88 30.08 49.60
CA ARG A 265 15.08 28.87 49.34
C ARG A 265 13.76 29.18 48.66
N ILE A 266 13.00 30.17 49.16
CA ILE A 266 11.69 30.54 48.58
C ILE A 266 11.86 31.04 47.15
N ALA A 267 12.83 31.94 46.90
CA ALA A 267 13.11 32.45 45.56
C ALA A 267 13.44 31.32 44.58
N ARG A 268 14.22 30.33 45.03
CA ARG A 268 14.58 29.16 44.19
C ARG A 268 13.40 28.23 43.92
N LEU A 269 12.54 28.01 44.92
CA LEU A 269 11.33 27.19 44.75
C LEU A 269 10.36 27.84 43.75
N LEU A 270 10.19 29.17 43.81
CA LEU A 270 9.40 29.93 42.84
C LEU A 270 9.97 29.81 41.42
N ALA A 271 11.29 29.98 41.25
CA ALA A 271 11.95 29.81 39.95
C ALA A 271 11.77 28.39 39.37
N VAL A 272 11.87 27.35 40.21
CA VAL A 272 11.62 25.96 39.81
C VAL A 272 10.14 25.74 39.45
N TYR A 273 9.21 26.33 40.21
CA TYR A 273 7.78 26.24 39.96
C TYR A 273 7.42 26.90 38.61
N GLU A 274 7.91 28.11 38.35
CA GLU A 274 7.68 28.81 37.09
C GLU A 274 8.26 28.06 35.89
N HIS A 275 9.50 27.57 36.02
CA HIS A 275 10.11 26.75 34.97
C HIS A 275 9.26 25.52 34.64
N ARG A 276 8.77 24.82 35.67
CA ARG A 276 7.90 23.65 35.52
C ARG A 276 6.56 24.00 34.91
N ARG A 277 5.97 25.13 35.29
CA ARG A 277 4.71 25.61 34.71
C ARG A 277 4.87 25.90 33.22
N LYS A 278 5.90 26.67 32.83
CA LYS A 278 6.24 26.96 31.42
C LYS A 278 6.48 25.67 30.64
N ARG A 279 7.29 24.75 31.18
CA ARG A 279 7.58 23.45 30.55
C ARG A 279 6.31 22.61 30.34
N ARG A 280 5.42 22.52 31.33
CA ARG A 280 4.14 21.80 31.20
C ARG A 280 3.24 22.42 30.14
N SER A 281 3.18 23.75 30.06
CA SER A 281 2.43 24.45 29.01
C SER A 281 2.96 24.12 27.62
N VAL A 282 4.28 24.12 27.43
CA VAL A 282 4.92 23.74 26.15
C VAL A 282 4.62 22.27 25.79
N ILE A 283 4.72 21.35 26.75
CA ILE A 283 4.39 19.93 26.52
C ILE A 283 2.92 19.76 26.15
N LYS A 284 2.00 20.48 26.81
CA LYS A 284 0.56 20.47 26.47
C LYS A 284 0.33 21.00 25.05
N PHE A 285 0.96 22.11 24.69
CA PHE A 285 0.88 22.70 23.35
C PHE A 285 1.36 21.70 22.28
N PHE A 286 2.56 21.14 22.43
CA PHE A 286 3.06 20.14 21.49
C PHE A 286 2.23 18.86 21.45
N SER A 287 1.60 18.47 22.57
CA SER A 287 0.77 17.25 22.60
C SER A 287 -0.52 17.39 21.81
N PHE A 288 -1.00 18.63 21.68
CA PHE A 288 -2.11 18.97 20.81
C PHE A 288 -1.70 18.98 19.33
N LEU A 289 -0.52 19.54 19.02
CA LEU A 289 -0.08 19.72 17.63
C LEU A 289 0.29 18.41 16.93
N LEU A 290 1.23 17.66 17.52
CA LEU A 290 1.78 16.46 16.90
C LEU A 290 2.04 15.37 17.96
N PRO A 291 1.52 14.15 17.79
CA PRO A 291 1.80 13.07 18.72
C PRO A 291 3.29 12.71 18.69
N GLY A 292 3.81 12.27 19.83
CA GLY A 292 5.23 11.92 19.98
C GLY A 292 6.17 13.10 20.27
N VAL A 293 5.97 14.28 19.67
CA VAL A 293 6.81 15.48 19.90
C VAL A 293 7.00 15.84 21.38
N PRO A 294 5.97 15.79 22.25
CA PRO A 294 6.15 16.06 23.69
C PRO A 294 7.14 15.12 24.38
N GLN A 295 7.21 13.87 23.92
CA GLN A 295 8.09 12.85 24.48
C GLN A 295 9.53 13.07 24.02
N ILE A 296 9.71 13.51 22.77
CA ILE A 296 11.00 13.97 22.25
C ILE A 296 11.50 15.17 23.06
N TYR A 297 10.65 16.19 23.23
CA TYR A 297 10.97 17.39 24.01
C TYR A 297 11.32 17.07 25.48
N ALA A 298 10.71 16.02 26.04
CA ALA A 298 11.03 15.56 27.38
C ALA A 298 12.27 14.66 27.49
N GLY A 299 13.02 14.47 26.41
CA GLY A 299 14.26 13.69 26.37
C GLY A 299 14.06 12.19 26.15
N ARG A 300 12.83 11.74 25.82
CA ARG A 300 12.53 10.35 25.45
C ARG A 300 12.35 10.24 23.94
N VAL A 301 13.46 10.47 23.23
CA VAL A 301 13.49 10.60 21.77
C VAL A 301 12.90 9.38 21.08
N LEU A 302 13.36 8.17 21.44
CA LEU A 302 12.86 6.93 20.85
C LEU A 302 11.33 6.82 20.96
N GLN A 303 10.78 6.93 22.17
CA GLN A 303 9.33 6.84 22.42
C GLN A 303 8.55 7.88 21.60
N GLY A 304 9.07 9.09 21.49
CA GLY A 304 8.45 10.13 20.69
C GLY A 304 8.43 9.84 19.19
N PHE A 305 9.54 9.36 18.62
CA PHE A 305 9.57 8.90 17.23
C PHE A 305 8.58 7.77 16.97
N LEU A 306 8.34 6.88 17.95
CA LEU A 306 7.38 5.79 17.78
C LEU A 306 5.94 6.25 17.53
N PHE A 307 5.58 7.44 18.00
CA PHE A 307 4.25 8.01 17.77
C PHE A 307 4.24 8.99 16.61
N LEU A 308 5.32 9.76 16.44
CA LEU A 308 5.42 10.75 15.37
C LEU A 308 5.48 10.09 13.99
N TRP A 309 6.31 9.06 13.82
CA TRP A 309 6.54 8.44 12.52
C TRP A 309 5.29 7.78 11.92
N PRO A 310 4.52 6.93 12.65
CA PRO A 310 3.26 6.40 12.13
C PRO A 310 2.24 7.50 11.83
N PHE A 311 2.16 8.53 12.67
CA PHE A 311 1.22 9.63 12.45
C PHE A 311 1.52 10.38 11.15
N VAL A 312 2.80 10.70 10.89
CA VAL A 312 3.25 11.33 9.63
C VAL A 312 3.08 10.38 8.43
N PHE A 313 3.26 9.07 8.62
CA PHE A 313 3.01 8.10 7.56
C PHE A 313 1.53 8.03 7.16
N PHE A 314 0.62 7.99 8.15
CA PHE A 314 -0.81 7.89 7.87
C PHE A 314 -1.43 9.21 7.40
N ILE A 315 -0.93 10.38 7.82
CA ILE A 315 -1.41 11.66 7.27
C ILE A 315 -1.00 11.83 5.80
N PHE A 316 0.12 11.23 5.38
CA PHE A 316 0.60 11.30 4.00
C PHE A 316 -0.38 10.65 3.01
N ILE A 317 -1.00 9.53 3.39
CA ILE A 317 -1.90 8.76 2.51
C ILE A 317 -3.08 9.60 1.96
N PRO A 318 -3.97 10.18 2.78
CA PRO A 318 -5.09 10.97 2.27
C PRO A 318 -4.67 12.29 1.62
N VAL A 319 -3.55 12.88 2.08
CA VAL A 319 -2.99 14.10 1.45
C VAL A 319 -2.51 13.80 0.04
N PHE A 320 -1.90 12.63 -0.20
CA PHE A 320 -1.46 12.26 -1.55
C PHE A 320 -2.59 11.76 -2.44
N ASP A 321 -3.57 11.05 -1.88
CA ASP A 321 -4.72 10.56 -2.64
C ASP A 321 -5.51 11.71 -3.31
N SER A 322 -5.61 12.87 -2.66
CA SER A 322 -6.26 14.05 -3.25
C SER A 322 -5.53 14.64 -4.47
N PHE A 323 -4.24 14.34 -4.64
CA PHE A 323 -3.46 14.77 -5.81
C PHE A 323 -3.39 13.70 -6.91
N PHE A 324 -3.59 12.42 -6.57
CA PHE A 324 -3.42 11.29 -7.49
C PHE A 324 -4.67 10.43 -7.51
N SER A 325 -5.73 10.89 -8.20
CA SER A 325 -6.96 10.10 -8.35
C SER A 325 -6.74 8.95 -9.34
N MET A 326 -6.62 7.73 -8.80
CA MET A 326 -6.56 6.50 -9.60
C MET A 326 -7.97 5.95 -9.76
N GLU A 327 -8.57 6.13 -10.94
CA GLU A 327 -9.89 5.59 -11.26
C GLU A 327 -9.82 4.09 -11.58
N MET A 328 -9.49 3.25 -10.60
CA MET A 328 -9.62 1.80 -10.71
C MET A 328 -10.70 1.29 -9.75
N SER A 329 -11.67 0.53 -10.27
CA SER A 329 -12.87 0.10 -9.52
C SER A 329 -12.55 -0.77 -8.30
N GLY A 330 -11.52 -1.61 -8.39
CA GLY A 330 -11.04 -2.46 -7.28
C GLY A 330 -10.11 -1.75 -6.29
N PHE A 331 -9.64 -0.55 -6.63
CA PHE A 331 -8.72 0.26 -5.84
C PHE A 331 -9.34 1.62 -5.52
N SER A 332 -10.63 1.67 -5.21
CA SER A 332 -11.17 2.91 -4.62
C SER A 332 -10.38 3.21 -3.33
N HIS A 333 -9.56 4.26 -3.38
CA HIS A 333 -8.69 4.65 -2.27
C HIS A 333 -9.46 5.06 -1.01
N VAL A 334 -10.79 5.16 -1.12
CA VAL A 334 -11.73 5.41 -0.03
C VAL A 334 -11.49 4.48 1.16
N TRP A 335 -11.38 3.17 0.94
CA TRP A 335 -11.12 2.23 2.04
C TRP A 335 -9.76 2.44 2.70
N LEU A 336 -8.74 2.75 1.91
CA LEU A 336 -7.40 3.02 2.42
C LEU A 336 -7.37 4.32 3.24
N ASN A 337 -8.06 5.36 2.78
CA ASN A 337 -8.20 6.63 3.50
C ASN A 337 -8.94 6.45 4.82
N ILE A 338 -10.03 5.68 4.83
CA ILE A 338 -10.78 5.35 6.05
C ILE A 338 -9.85 4.62 7.03
N LEU A 339 -9.13 3.59 6.57
CA LEU A 339 -8.20 2.84 7.40
C LEU A 339 -7.09 3.76 7.97
N SER A 340 -6.54 4.63 7.12
CA SER A 340 -5.49 5.58 7.50
C SER A 340 -5.97 6.57 8.57
N LEU A 341 -7.18 7.11 8.42
CA LEU A 341 -7.80 8.01 9.40
C LEU A 341 -8.04 7.33 10.75
N ILE A 342 -8.44 6.04 10.73
CA ILE A 342 -8.58 5.24 11.96
C ILE A 342 -7.23 5.12 12.66
N PHE A 343 -6.17 4.73 11.95
CA PHE A 343 -4.83 4.60 12.53
C PHE A 343 -4.26 5.94 13.02
N LEU A 344 -4.49 7.02 12.29
CA LEU A 344 -4.11 8.38 12.70
C LEU A 344 -4.79 8.78 14.02
N THR A 345 -6.09 8.49 14.14
CA THR A 345 -6.86 8.75 15.36
C THR A 345 -6.34 7.93 16.54
N ILE A 346 -6.12 6.62 16.34
CA ILE A 346 -5.61 5.73 17.38
C ILE A 346 -4.22 6.18 17.87
N THR A 347 -3.30 6.47 16.95
CA THR A 347 -1.94 6.90 17.29
C THR A 347 -1.93 8.24 18.04
N TYR A 348 -2.77 9.18 17.61
CA TYR A 348 -2.95 10.47 18.28
C TYR A 348 -3.51 10.30 19.71
N VAL A 349 -4.59 9.54 19.86
CA VAL A 349 -5.26 9.31 21.16
C VAL A 349 -4.33 8.60 22.13
N LEU A 350 -3.65 7.53 21.71
CA LEU A 350 -2.71 6.79 22.55
C LEU A 350 -1.53 7.65 23.01
N SER A 351 -0.93 8.43 22.10
CA SER A 351 0.14 9.37 22.43
C SER A 351 -0.32 10.39 23.47
N ASN A 352 -1.53 10.94 23.31
CA ASN A 352 -2.10 11.92 24.22
C ASN A 352 -2.43 11.34 25.61
N ILE A 353 -3.02 10.15 25.67
CA ILE A 353 -3.29 9.45 26.94
C ILE A 353 -1.98 9.22 27.70
N LEU A 354 -0.94 8.72 27.02
CA LEU A 354 0.37 8.49 27.63
C LEU A 354 1.02 9.77 28.13
N THR A 355 0.94 10.84 27.34
CA THR A 355 1.50 12.15 27.70
C THR A 355 0.78 12.72 28.93
N ARG A 356 -0.56 12.70 28.95
CA ARG A 356 -1.37 13.17 30.09
C ARG A 356 -1.12 12.36 31.36
N ARG A 357 -1.10 11.03 31.28
CA ARG A 357 -0.78 10.15 32.43
C ARG A 357 0.59 10.48 33.04
N ARG A 358 1.58 10.81 32.20
CA ARG A 358 2.92 11.15 32.68
C ARG A 358 3.04 12.56 33.24
N ILE A 359 2.33 13.54 32.69
CA ILE A 359 2.22 14.88 33.28
C ILE A 359 1.58 14.77 34.68
N ALA A 360 0.51 13.97 34.83
CA ALA A 360 -0.15 13.76 36.11
C ALA A 360 0.78 13.11 37.15
N LYS A 361 1.60 12.14 36.74
CA LYS A 361 2.63 11.54 37.62
C LYS A 361 3.83 12.46 37.91
N GLY A 362 3.97 13.60 37.22
CA GLY A 362 5.09 14.52 37.36
C GLY A 362 6.41 14.04 36.73
N TRP A 363 6.33 13.08 35.81
CA TRP A 363 7.49 12.45 35.15
C TRP A 363 7.97 13.20 33.90
N LEU A 364 7.19 14.18 33.45
CA LEU A 364 7.44 15.11 32.34
C LEU A 364 7.28 16.53 32.88
#